data_AF-A0A9W9DEX3-F1
#
_entry.id   AF-A0A9W9DEX3-F1
#
_cell.length_a   1.000
_cell.length_b   1.000
_cell.length_c   1.000
_cell.angle_alpha   90.00
_cell.angle_beta   90.00
_cell.angle_gamma   90.00
#
_symmetry.space_group_name_H-M   'P 1'
#
loop_
_entity.id
_entity.type
_entity.pdbx_description
1 polymer ?
#
loop_
_entity_poly.entity_id
_entity_poly.type
_entity_poly.pdbx_seq_one_letter_code
_entity_poly.pdbx_strand_id
1 'polypeptide(L)'
;MTALTDPFASHYNPSYQKSNTTAFTHGNRASRIDYLNTSRVHRASLVDASEHSPALLELIDVDLSAHLIDHVVNCVTDVVDFVMRRRRPLSISKTAERCIALQHLRIFVKMLLARSGVKTPVVLAALVYIERAKYRLQSIMSGLEFPLEQIFLGALTTASKYLNDHTIKNFHWEVSTLIFSAREIGEFELVFLRCLRW
;
A
#
# COMPACT_ATOMS: atom_id res chain seq x y z
N MET A 1 -22.47 13.21 31.34
CA MET A 1 -21.17 12.51 31.34
C MET A 1 -21.45 11.04 31.10
N THR A 2 -21.44 10.64 29.83
CA THR A 2 -21.73 9.27 29.39
C THR A 2 -20.57 8.87 28.49
N ALA A 3 -19.82 7.85 28.92
CA ALA A 3 -18.62 7.39 28.25
C ALA A 3 -18.98 6.80 26.88
N LEU A 4 -18.23 7.23 25.86
CA LEU A 4 -18.21 6.66 24.51
C LEU A 4 -17.69 5.22 24.60
N THR A 5 -18.57 4.25 24.44
CA THR A 5 -18.23 2.84 24.24
C THR A 5 -17.67 2.65 22.83
N ASP A 6 -16.44 2.15 22.76
CA ASP A 6 -15.73 1.80 21.52
C ASP A 6 -16.45 0.66 20.77
N PRO A 7 -16.91 0.86 19.52
CA PRO A 7 -17.63 -0.14 18.75
C PRO A 7 -16.75 -1.31 18.26
N PHE A 8 -15.44 -1.32 18.52
CA PHE A 8 -14.51 -2.36 18.05
C PHE A 8 -14.00 -3.32 19.13
N ALA A 9 -14.44 -3.18 20.39
CA ALA A 9 -13.97 -4.00 21.50
C ALA A 9 -14.29 -5.52 21.36
N SER A 10 -15.22 -5.91 20.50
CA SER A 10 -15.65 -7.31 20.34
C SER A 10 -14.75 -8.19 19.46
N HIS A 11 -13.73 -7.63 18.81
CA HIS A 11 -12.82 -8.38 17.92
C HIS A 11 -11.46 -8.73 18.55
N TYR A 12 -11.23 -8.33 19.80
CA TYR A 12 -9.99 -8.62 20.51
C TYR A 12 -10.03 -10.02 21.15
N ASN A 13 -9.35 -10.99 20.52
CA ASN A 13 -9.09 -12.30 21.12
C ASN A 13 -7.68 -12.28 21.76
N PRO A 14 -7.55 -12.35 23.10
CA PRO A 14 -6.27 -12.15 23.80
C PRO A 14 -5.34 -13.37 23.82
N SER A 15 -5.59 -14.40 23.01
CA SER A 15 -4.93 -15.70 23.15
C SER A 15 -3.91 -16.02 22.04
N TYR A 16 -2.94 -15.13 21.81
CA TYR A 16 -1.70 -15.48 21.09
C TYR A 16 -0.49 -14.74 21.67
N GLN A 17 -0.07 -15.12 22.87
CA GLN A 17 1.30 -14.92 23.34
C GLN A 17 2.04 -16.25 23.27
N LYS A 18 2.90 -16.40 22.26
CA LYS A 18 4.07 -17.28 22.36
C LYS A 18 5.32 -16.46 22.07
N SER A 19 6.08 -16.31 23.15
CA SER A 19 7.41 -15.73 23.28
C SER A 19 8.41 -16.37 22.30
N ASN A 20 9.15 -15.53 21.57
CA ASN A 20 10.47 -15.88 21.04
C ASN A 20 11.39 -14.65 21.15
N THR A 21 12.19 -14.65 22.20
CA THR A 21 13.29 -13.70 22.42
C THR A 21 14.47 -14.14 21.56
N THR A 22 14.84 -13.33 20.56
CA THR A 22 16.18 -13.36 19.96
C THR A 22 16.66 -11.92 19.80
N ALA A 23 17.80 -11.63 20.44
CA ALA A 23 18.43 -10.33 20.45
C ALA A 23 19.00 -10.00 19.06
N PHE A 24 18.58 -8.87 18.49
CA PHE A 24 19.16 -8.33 17.26
C PHE A 24 20.18 -7.25 17.61
N THR A 25 21.45 -7.58 17.38
CA THR A 25 22.59 -6.67 17.41
C THR A 25 22.47 -5.63 16.30
N HIS A 26 22.75 -4.39 16.67
CA HIS A 26 22.70 -3.20 15.83
C HIS A 26 23.79 -3.27 14.73
N GLY A 27 23.39 -3.64 13.51
CA GLY A 27 24.23 -3.59 12.32
C GLY A 27 23.80 -2.46 11.41
N ASN A 28 24.28 -1.25 11.70
CA ASN A 28 24.04 -0.07 10.88
C ASN A 28 24.94 -0.13 9.63
N ARG A 29 24.39 -0.51 8.46
CA ARG A 29 25.09 -0.39 7.17
C ARG A 29 24.10 -0.16 6.04
N ALA A 30 23.73 1.10 5.82
CA ALA A 30 23.15 1.53 4.56
C ALA A 30 24.20 1.35 3.46
N SER A 31 24.09 0.29 2.67
CA SER A 31 24.85 0.12 1.44
C SER A 31 24.19 0.94 0.34
N ARG A 32 24.51 2.24 0.27
CA ARG A 32 24.26 3.08 -0.91
C ARG A 32 25.02 2.43 -2.06
N ILE A 33 24.31 1.99 -3.11
CA ILE A 33 24.92 1.33 -4.26
C ILE A 33 25.56 2.43 -5.12
N ASP A 34 26.89 2.42 -5.21
CA ASP A 34 27.62 3.31 -6.11
C ASP A 34 27.45 2.81 -7.56
N TYR A 35 26.44 3.33 -8.25
CA TYR A 35 26.12 3.02 -9.65
C TYR A 35 27.19 3.49 -10.67
N LEU A 36 28.26 4.16 -10.21
CA LEU A 36 29.32 4.69 -11.05
C LEU A 36 30.45 3.68 -11.35
N ASN A 37 30.38 2.44 -10.87
CA ASN A 37 31.34 1.39 -11.23
C ASN A 37 30.71 0.43 -12.25
N THR A 38 31.21 0.56 -13.49
CA THR A 38 30.78 -0.09 -14.73
C THR A 38 30.80 -1.62 -14.64
N SER A 39 29.77 -2.28 -15.17
CA SER A 39 29.64 -3.73 -15.35
C SER A 39 29.21 -4.54 -14.12
N ARG A 40 28.01 -4.25 -13.61
CA ARG A 40 27.25 -5.20 -12.80
C ARG A 40 25.80 -5.20 -13.28
N VAL A 41 25.36 -6.34 -13.81
CA VAL A 41 23.95 -6.61 -14.14
C VAL A 41 23.09 -6.14 -12.96
N HIS A 42 22.12 -5.27 -13.24
CA HIS A 42 21.33 -4.65 -12.20
C HIS A 42 20.46 -5.71 -11.51
N ARG A 43 20.38 -5.75 -10.18
CA ARG A 43 19.75 -6.89 -9.46
C ARG A 43 18.28 -7.14 -9.81
N ALA A 44 17.57 -6.11 -10.26
CA ALA A 44 16.17 -6.20 -10.66
C ALA A 44 15.99 -6.24 -12.20
N SER A 45 17.06 -6.47 -12.96
CA SER A 45 17.04 -6.45 -14.42
C SER A 45 18.08 -7.42 -14.99
N LEU A 46 17.92 -7.82 -16.25
CA LEU A 46 18.93 -8.64 -16.94
C LEU A 46 19.88 -7.79 -17.80
N VAL A 47 19.76 -6.46 -17.75
CA VAL A 47 20.65 -5.54 -18.45
C VAL A 47 21.63 -4.84 -17.50
N ASP A 48 22.66 -4.24 -18.08
CA ASP A 48 23.66 -3.48 -17.34
C ASP A 48 23.00 -2.28 -16.64
N ALA A 49 23.43 -1.97 -15.42
CA ALA A 49 22.97 -0.80 -14.68
C ALA A 49 23.15 0.51 -15.48
N SER A 50 24.19 0.60 -16.31
CA SER A 50 24.47 1.75 -17.17
C SER A 50 23.48 1.95 -18.32
N GLU A 51 22.71 0.92 -18.68
CA GLU A 51 21.64 1.03 -19.68
C GLU A 51 20.33 1.58 -19.08
N HIS A 52 20.21 1.61 -17.75
CA HIS A 52 19.06 2.18 -17.08
C HIS A 52 19.17 3.70 -16.97
N SER A 53 18.01 4.37 -16.97
CA SER A 53 17.95 5.80 -16.65
C SER A 53 18.45 6.05 -15.22
N PRO A 54 19.48 6.90 -15.01
CA PRO A 54 20.03 7.14 -13.68
C PRO A 54 19.00 7.76 -12.73
N ALA A 55 18.12 8.62 -13.23
CA ALA A 55 17.03 9.20 -12.44
C ALA A 55 16.01 8.14 -11.97
N LEU A 56 15.79 7.10 -12.77
CA LEU A 56 14.92 5.99 -12.39
C LEU A 56 15.59 5.12 -11.33
N LEU A 57 16.90 4.84 -11.45
CA LEU A 57 17.66 4.12 -10.44
C LEU A 57 17.69 4.86 -9.10
N GLU A 58 17.86 6.19 -9.13
CA GLU A 58 17.76 7.02 -7.93
C GLU A 58 16.36 6.92 -7.31
N LEU A 59 15.30 7.03 -8.12
CA LEU A 59 13.92 6.99 -7.66
C LEU A 59 13.54 5.65 -7.00
N ILE A 60 13.99 4.51 -7.54
CA ILE A 60 13.70 3.18 -6.97
C ILE A 60 14.42 2.93 -5.66
N ASP A 61 15.56 3.59 -5.44
CA ASP A 61 16.39 3.49 -4.24
C ASP A 61 15.98 4.48 -3.13
N VAL A 62 15.05 5.40 -3.42
CA VAL A 62 14.49 6.29 -2.40
C VAL A 62 13.85 5.45 -1.30
N ASP A 63 14.21 5.72 -0.04
CA ASP A 63 13.53 5.12 1.10
C ASP A 63 12.05 5.54 1.16
N LEU A 64 11.22 4.71 1.79
CA LEU A 64 9.79 5.02 2.00
C LEU A 64 9.60 6.21 2.95
N SER A 65 9.79 7.41 2.39
CA SER A 65 9.79 8.68 3.10
C SER A 65 8.37 9.14 3.43
N ALA A 66 8.26 10.09 4.37
CA ALA A 66 6.99 10.71 4.71
C ALA A 66 6.32 11.36 3.49
N HIS A 67 7.12 11.97 2.60
CA HIS A 67 6.64 12.59 1.36
C HIS A 67 6.02 11.58 0.40
N LEU A 68 6.63 10.40 0.25
CA LEU A 68 6.06 9.34 -0.57
C LEU A 68 4.74 8.83 0.02
N ILE A 69 4.66 8.67 1.35
CA ILE A 69 3.42 8.28 2.03
C ILE A 69 2.32 9.33 1.80
N ASP A 70 2.63 10.63 1.92
CA ASP A 70 1.68 11.70 1.63
C ASP A 70 1.23 11.69 0.17
N HIS A 71 2.15 11.42 -0.76
CA HIS A 71 1.81 11.28 -2.17
C HIS A 71 0.88 10.09 -2.43
N VAL A 72 1.11 8.94 -1.79
CA VAL A 72 0.23 7.77 -1.85
C VAL A 72 -1.17 8.12 -1.36
N VAL A 73 -1.28 8.76 -0.19
CA VAL A 73 -2.56 9.19 0.41
C VAL A 73 -3.32 10.10 -0.56
N ASN A 74 -2.63 11.09 -1.15
CA ASN A 74 -3.24 12.01 -2.11
C ASN A 74 -3.74 11.28 -3.36
N CYS A 75 -2.92 10.39 -3.96
CA CYS A 75 -3.29 9.64 -5.15
C CYS A 75 -4.52 8.75 -4.93
N VAL A 76 -4.56 8.01 -3.81
CA VAL A 76 -5.70 7.17 -3.44
C VAL A 76 -6.96 8.02 -3.24
N THR A 77 -6.82 9.17 -2.59
CA THR A 77 -7.91 10.12 -2.36
C THR A 77 -8.46 10.69 -3.66
N ASP A 78 -7.60 11.09 -4.60
CA ASP A 78 -7.99 11.63 -5.89
C ASP A 78 -8.77 10.61 -6.74
N VAL A 79 -8.36 9.33 -6.66
CA VAL A 79 -9.06 8.23 -7.32
C VAL A 79 -10.42 7.98 -6.67
N VAL A 80 -10.51 7.98 -5.35
CA VAL A 80 -11.82 7.86 -4.66
C VAL A 80 -12.72 9.02 -5.01
N ASP A 81 -12.24 10.25 -4.98
CA ASP A 81 -13.03 11.42 -5.40
C ASP A 81 -13.49 11.26 -6.85
N PHE A 82 -12.63 10.78 -7.75
CA PHE A 82 -13.00 10.51 -9.12
C PHE A 82 -14.13 9.47 -9.24
N VAL A 83 -14.00 8.35 -8.52
CA VAL A 83 -15.01 7.28 -8.49
C VAL A 83 -16.32 7.80 -7.90
N MET A 84 -16.25 8.61 -6.85
CA MET A 84 -17.38 9.10 -6.07
C MET A 84 -18.05 10.37 -6.64
N ARG A 85 -17.42 11.11 -7.57
CA ARG A 85 -17.91 12.37 -8.18
C ARG A 85 -19.32 12.31 -8.81
N ARG A 86 -19.94 11.13 -8.94
CA ARG A 86 -21.39 11.00 -9.25
C ARG A 86 -22.32 11.30 -8.06
N ARG A 87 -21.81 11.43 -6.84
CA ARG A 87 -22.57 11.78 -5.63
C ARG A 87 -22.22 13.23 -5.22
N ARG A 88 -23.20 14.12 -5.38
CA ARG A 88 -23.33 15.57 -5.08
C ARG A 88 -22.21 16.24 -4.23
N PRO A 89 -21.91 17.54 -4.47
CA PRO A 89 -20.95 18.30 -3.67
C PRO A 89 -21.40 18.38 -2.20
N LEU A 90 -20.46 18.16 -1.27
CA LEU A 90 -20.72 17.90 0.14
C LEU A 90 -20.51 19.17 0.99
N SER A 91 -21.43 19.38 1.94
CA SER A 91 -21.45 20.47 2.94
C SER A 91 -20.20 20.49 3.85
N ILE A 92 -19.86 21.69 4.35
CA ILE A 92 -18.76 22.02 5.28
C ILE A 92 -18.61 21.04 6.47
N SER A 93 -19.71 20.46 6.97
CA SER A 93 -19.69 19.45 8.06
C SER A 93 -18.93 18.17 7.72
N LYS A 94 -18.78 17.83 6.43
CA LYS A 94 -18.07 16.63 5.98
C LYS A 94 -16.56 16.82 5.86
N THR A 95 -16.06 18.04 6.09
CA THR A 95 -14.63 18.35 6.03
C THR A 95 -13.87 17.70 7.19
N ALA A 96 -14.43 17.74 8.40
CA ALA A 96 -13.81 17.13 9.58
C ALA A 96 -13.75 15.61 9.48
N GLU A 97 -14.86 14.97 9.07
CA GLU A 97 -14.92 13.52 8.82
C GLU A 97 -13.89 13.10 7.76
N ARG A 98 -13.78 13.87 6.68
CA ARG A 98 -12.78 13.63 5.64
C ARG A 98 -11.35 13.77 6.16
N CYS A 99 -11.05 14.78 6.96
CA CYS A 99 -9.74 14.94 7.59
C CYS A 99 -9.39 13.71 8.46
N ILE A 100 -10.34 13.22 9.25
CA ILE A 100 -10.15 12.02 10.08
C ILE A 100 -9.88 10.79 9.21
N ALA A 101 -10.67 10.58 8.15
CA ALA A 101 -10.46 9.46 7.21
C ALA A 101 -9.07 9.50 6.55
N LEU A 102 -8.59 10.69 6.16
CA LEU A 102 -7.25 10.85 5.58
C LEU A 102 -6.13 10.57 6.59
N GLN A 103 -6.31 10.96 7.85
CA GLN A 103 -5.37 10.63 8.91
C GLN A 103 -5.33 9.11 9.16
N HIS A 104 -6.48 8.45 9.18
CA HIS A 104 -6.56 6.99 9.30
C HIS A 104 -5.88 6.29 8.12
N LEU A 105 -6.13 6.74 6.88
CA LEU A 105 -5.46 6.21 5.70
C LEU A 105 -3.94 6.40 5.79
N ARG A 106 -3.46 7.57 6.18
CA ARG A 106 -2.02 7.85 6.34
C ARG A 106 -1.37 6.91 7.36
N ILE A 107 -2.02 6.70 8.51
CA ILE A 107 -1.56 5.77 9.55
C ILE A 107 -1.53 4.34 8.99
N PHE A 108 -2.61 3.93 8.32
CA PHE A 108 -2.71 2.61 7.69
C PHE A 108 -1.59 2.37 6.68
N VAL A 109 -1.38 3.30 5.73
CA VAL A 109 -0.31 3.21 4.71
C VAL A 109 1.05 3.10 5.38
N LYS A 110 1.36 3.97 6.34
CA LYS A 110 2.64 3.95 7.06
C LYS A 110 2.87 2.61 7.77
N MET A 111 1.87 2.12 8.48
CA MET A 111 1.95 0.88 9.25
C MET A 111 2.06 -0.35 8.35
N LEU A 112 1.25 -0.42 7.29
CA LEU A 112 1.28 -1.49 6.30
C LEU A 112 2.63 -1.58 5.60
N LEU A 113 3.17 -0.45 5.14
CA LEU A 113 4.47 -0.41 4.46
C LEU A 113 5.62 -0.82 5.39
N ALA A 114 5.60 -0.36 6.65
CA ALA A 114 6.61 -0.74 7.63
C ALA A 114 6.57 -2.24 7.97
N ARG A 115 5.38 -2.84 8.06
CA ARG A 115 5.21 -4.26 8.43
C ARG A 115 5.44 -5.22 7.26
N SER A 116 5.00 -4.85 6.06
CA SER A 116 5.15 -5.69 4.87
C SER A 116 6.57 -5.72 4.31
N GLY A 117 7.40 -4.72 4.64
CA GLY A 117 8.79 -4.65 4.18
C GLY A 117 8.95 -4.43 2.67
N VAL A 118 7.87 -4.05 1.99
CA VAL A 118 7.90 -3.75 0.55
C VAL A 118 8.81 -2.57 0.24
N LYS A 119 9.39 -2.57 -0.95
CA LYS A 119 10.29 -1.52 -1.43
C LYS A 119 9.54 -0.49 -2.26
N THR A 120 10.14 0.70 -2.41
CA THR A 120 9.61 1.82 -3.19
C THR A 120 9.12 1.43 -4.59
N PRO A 121 9.79 0.55 -5.38
CA PRO A 121 9.30 0.12 -6.68
C PRO A 121 7.91 -0.52 -6.64
N VAL A 122 7.62 -1.29 -5.59
CA VAL A 122 6.32 -1.96 -5.41
C VAL A 122 5.24 -0.92 -5.15
N VAL A 123 5.53 0.10 -4.33
CA VAL A 123 4.61 1.20 -4.05
C VAL A 123 4.35 2.02 -5.31
N LEU A 124 5.38 2.35 -6.08
CA LEU A 124 5.25 3.09 -7.33
C LEU A 124 4.41 2.32 -8.35
N ALA A 125 4.64 1.00 -8.50
CA ALA A 125 3.82 0.17 -9.36
C ALA A 125 2.35 0.08 -8.89
N ALA A 126 2.12 0.01 -7.58
CA ALA A 126 0.77 0.06 -7.02
C ALA A 126 0.04 1.37 -7.39
N LEU A 127 0.72 2.52 -7.32
CA LEU A 127 0.15 3.81 -7.75
C LEU A 127 -0.20 3.80 -9.24
N VAL A 128 0.66 3.23 -10.10
CA VAL A 128 0.36 3.05 -11.53
C VAL A 128 -0.88 2.15 -11.72
N TYR A 129 -1.03 1.08 -10.94
CA TYR A 129 -2.19 0.20 -11.02
C TYR A 129 -3.47 0.89 -10.61
N ILE A 130 -3.43 1.72 -9.55
CA ILE A 130 -4.57 2.53 -9.11
C ILE A 130 -5.03 3.47 -10.23
N GLU A 131 -4.11 4.22 -10.84
CA GLU A 131 -4.48 5.17 -11.90
C GLU A 131 -5.02 4.45 -13.15
N ARG A 132 -4.44 3.30 -13.52
CA ARG A 132 -4.93 2.48 -14.65
C ARG A 132 -6.31 1.87 -14.38
N ALA A 133 -6.58 1.49 -13.13
CA ALA A 133 -7.83 0.85 -12.72
C ALA A 133 -8.98 1.84 -12.52
N LYS A 134 -8.69 3.13 -12.29
CA LYS A 134 -9.61 4.22 -11.92
C LYS A 134 -10.98 4.22 -12.62
N TYR A 135 -11.01 4.14 -13.96
CA TYR A 135 -12.28 4.17 -14.71
C TYR A 135 -13.14 2.91 -14.49
N ARG A 136 -12.51 1.76 -14.24
CA ARG A 136 -13.22 0.49 -14.04
C ARG A 136 -13.58 0.28 -12.59
N LEU A 137 -12.73 0.75 -11.68
CA LEU A 137 -13.08 0.92 -10.27
C LEU A 137 -14.38 1.71 -10.16
N GLN A 138 -14.53 2.81 -10.90
CA GLN A 138 -15.78 3.57 -10.95
C GLN A 138 -16.99 2.70 -11.36
N SER A 139 -16.85 1.83 -12.36
CA SER A 139 -17.93 0.94 -12.81
C SER A 139 -18.25 -0.17 -11.80
N ILE A 140 -17.24 -0.78 -11.18
CA ILE A 140 -17.40 -1.88 -10.22
C ILE A 140 -17.94 -1.36 -8.88
N MET A 141 -17.48 -0.18 -8.46
CA MET A 141 -17.84 0.47 -7.20
C MET A 141 -19.17 1.24 -7.27
N SER A 142 -19.87 1.20 -8.41
CA SER A 142 -21.15 1.88 -8.60
C SER A 142 -22.27 1.42 -7.64
N GLY A 143 -22.03 0.40 -6.80
CA GLY A 143 -22.96 -0.07 -5.77
C GLY A 143 -22.34 -0.43 -4.41
N LEU A 144 -21.02 -0.25 -4.21
CA LEU A 144 -20.33 -0.64 -2.98
C LEU A 144 -19.50 0.53 -2.43
N GLU A 145 -19.61 0.79 -1.14
CA GLU A 145 -18.68 1.69 -0.44
C GLU A 145 -17.35 0.94 -0.23
N PHE A 146 -16.33 1.33 -0.99
CA PHE A 146 -14.97 0.79 -0.84
C PHE A 146 -14.11 1.79 -0.05
N PRO A 147 -13.60 1.42 1.12
CA PRO A 147 -12.64 2.25 1.85
C PRO A 147 -11.34 2.51 1.06
N LEU A 148 -10.72 3.65 1.33
CA LEU A 148 -9.46 4.08 0.72
C LEU A 148 -8.34 3.03 0.91
N GLU A 149 -8.33 2.38 2.06
CA GLU A 149 -7.40 1.35 2.47
C GLU A 149 -7.47 0.12 1.56
N GLN A 150 -8.67 -0.26 1.13
CA GLN A 150 -8.88 -1.44 0.28
C GLN A 150 -8.36 -1.21 -1.14
N ILE A 151 -8.54 0.00 -1.68
CA ILE A 151 -7.99 0.38 -2.99
C ILE A 151 -6.47 0.31 -2.95
N PHE A 152 -5.87 0.90 -1.92
CA PHE A 152 -4.42 0.86 -1.77
C PHE A 152 -3.89 -0.57 -1.58
N LEU A 153 -4.50 -1.35 -0.67
CA LEU A 153 -4.07 -2.69 -0.34
C LEU A 153 -4.21 -3.67 -1.51
N GLY A 154 -5.32 -3.60 -2.26
CA GLY A 154 -5.53 -4.42 -3.46
C GLY A 154 -4.47 -4.16 -4.52
N ALA A 155 -4.17 -2.88 -4.79
CA ALA A 155 -3.12 -2.50 -5.74
C ALA A 155 -1.72 -2.95 -5.28
N LEU A 156 -1.41 -2.73 -4.00
CA LEU A 156 -0.11 -3.04 -3.41
C LEU A 156 0.16 -4.55 -3.40
N THR A 157 -0.84 -5.35 -3.03
CA THR A 157 -0.75 -6.82 -3.03
C THR A 157 -0.52 -7.33 -4.45
N THR A 158 -1.27 -6.82 -5.42
CA THR A 158 -1.14 -7.17 -6.84
C THR A 158 0.25 -6.80 -7.38
N ALA A 159 0.73 -5.59 -7.10
CA ALA A 159 2.05 -5.12 -7.51
C ALA A 159 3.18 -5.96 -6.88
N SER A 160 3.07 -6.26 -5.59
CA SER A 160 4.06 -7.05 -4.87
C SER A 160 4.18 -8.46 -5.41
N LYS A 161 3.07 -9.10 -5.79
CA LYS A 161 3.11 -10.45 -6.37
C LYS A 161 3.62 -10.46 -7.81
N TYR A 162 3.42 -9.38 -8.55
CA TYR A 162 3.90 -9.25 -9.92
C TYR A 162 5.41 -9.00 -9.99
N LEU A 163 5.94 -8.16 -9.10
CA LEU A 163 7.33 -7.67 -9.18
C LEU A 163 8.37 -8.53 -8.48
N ASN A 164 7.97 -9.45 -7.59
CA ASN A 164 8.91 -10.22 -6.78
C ASN A 164 8.89 -11.71 -7.17
N ASP A 165 10.08 -12.28 -7.39
CA ASP A 165 10.27 -13.70 -7.68
C ASP A 165 9.79 -14.62 -6.54
N HIS A 166 9.85 -14.10 -5.30
CA HIS A 166 9.24 -14.71 -4.13
C HIS A 166 8.02 -13.92 -3.70
N THR A 167 6.84 -14.47 -3.96
CA THR A 167 5.57 -13.79 -3.68
C THR A 167 5.15 -13.94 -2.21
N ILE A 168 4.85 -12.81 -1.57
CA ILE A 168 4.21 -12.77 -0.25
C ILE A 168 2.77 -13.29 -0.37
N LYS A 169 2.45 -14.38 0.33
CA LYS A 169 1.09 -14.98 0.36
C LYS A 169 0.13 -14.10 1.16
N ASN A 170 -1.18 -14.18 0.89
CA ASN A 170 -2.21 -13.35 1.54
C ASN A 170 -2.22 -13.45 3.07
N PHE A 171 -1.85 -14.60 3.63
CA PHE A 171 -1.69 -14.76 5.09
C PHE A 171 -0.63 -13.81 5.70
N HIS A 172 0.45 -13.51 4.98
CA HIS A 172 1.45 -12.55 5.46
C HIS A 172 0.94 -11.11 5.38
N TRP A 173 0.11 -10.81 4.38
CA TRP A 173 -0.56 -9.53 4.25
C TRP A 173 -1.57 -9.30 5.37
N GLU A 174 -2.31 -10.33 5.79
CA GLU A 174 -3.21 -10.30 6.95
C GLU A 174 -2.47 -9.91 8.23
N VAL A 175 -1.30 -10.52 8.48
CA VAL A 175 -0.44 -10.14 9.61
C VAL A 175 0.06 -8.69 9.47
N SER A 176 0.22 -8.18 8.25
CA SER A 176 0.70 -6.82 8.01
C SER A 176 -0.40 -5.76 8.21
N THR A 177 -1.65 -6.04 7.82
CA THR A 177 -2.76 -5.09 7.90
C THR A 177 -3.44 -5.09 9.27
N LEU A 178 -3.52 -6.24 9.94
CA LEU A 178 -4.24 -6.48 11.20
C LEU A 178 -5.76 -6.22 11.18
N ILE A 179 -6.30 -5.68 10.08
CA ILE A 179 -7.71 -5.32 9.95
C ILE A 179 -8.43 -6.07 8.82
N PHE A 180 -7.70 -6.78 7.95
CA PHE A 180 -8.26 -7.56 6.85
C PHE A 180 -7.75 -8.99 6.88
N SER A 181 -8.66 -9.94 6.72
CA SER A 181 -8.35 -11.36 6.60
C SER A 181 -7.66 -11.68 5.26
N ALA A 182 -6.92 -12.79 5.20
CA ALA A 182 -6.32 -13.26 3.95
C ALA A 182 -7.34 -13.47 2.82
N ARG A 183 -8.60 -13.78 3.16
CA ARG A 183 -9.70 -13.93 2.22
C ARG A 183 -10.08 -12.57 1.62
N GLU A 184 -10.33 -11.57 2.44
CA GLU A 184 -10.67 -10.21 1.97
C GLU A 184 -9.55 -9.62 1.11
N ILE A 185 -8.30 -9.81 1.52
CA ILE A 185 -7.13 -9.40 0.74
C ILE A 185 -7.14 -10.04 -0.65
N GLY A 186 -7.51 -11.33 -0.74
CA GLY A 186 -7.66 -12.02 -2.02
C GLY A 186 -8.78 -11.44 -2.89
N GLU A 187 -9.90 -11.04 -2.30
CA GLU A 187 -10.98 -10.36 -3.04
C GLU A 187 -10.51 -9.00 -3.58
N PHE A 188 -9.77 -8.22 -2.79
CA PHE A 188 -9.24 -6.93 -3.22
C PHE A 188 -8.26 -7.09 -4.38
N GLU A 189 -7.37 -8.08 -4.31
CA GLU A 189 -6.46 -8.46 -5.39
C GLU A 189 -7.22 -8.85 -6.66
N LEU A 190 -8.24 -9.71 -6.56
CA LEU A 190 -9.05 -10.13 -7.70
C LEU A 190 -9.78 -8.95 -8.35
N VAL A 191 -10.28 -7.99 -7.56
CA VAL A 191 -10.86 -6.75 -8.10
C VAL A 191 -9.83 -6.00 -8.95
N PHE A 192 -8.58 -5.88 -8.48
CA PHE A 192 -7.52 -5.21 -9.23
C PHE A 192 -7.13 -5.95 -10.50
N LEU A 193 -7.01 -7.28 -10.47
CA LEU A 193 -6.74 -8.09 -11.67
C LEU A 193 -7.83 -7.90 -12.73
N ARG A 194 -9.11 -7.95 -12.33
CA ARG A 194 -10.25 -7.68 -13.22
C ARG A 194 -10.21 -6.26 -13.81
N CYS A 195 -9.86 -5.26 -12.99
CA CYS A 195 -9.70 -3.89 -13.45
C CYS A 195 -8.56 -3.75 -14.47
N LEU A 196 -7.42 -4.44 -14.26
CA LEU A 196 -6.26 -4.37 -15.13
C LEU A 196 -6.37 -5.21 -16.42
N ARG A 197 -7.36 -6.12 -16.50
CA ARG A 197 -7.50 -7.18 -17.54
C ARG A 197 -6.33 -8.15 -17.57
N TRP A 198 -5.92 -8.60 -16.40
CA TRP A 198 -4.95 -9.67 -16.25
C TRP A 198 -5.63 -10.96 -15.81
#